data_AF-A0A182WAI8-F1
#
_entry.id   AF-A0A182WAI8-F1
#
_cell.length_a   1.000
_cell.length_b   1.000
_cell.length_c   1.000
_cell.angle_alpha   90.00
_cell.angle_beta   90.00
_cell.angle_gamma   90.00
#
_symmetry.space_group_name_H-M   'P 1'
#
loop_
_entity.id
_entity.type
_entity.pdbx_description
1 polymer ?
#
loop_
_entity_poly.entity_id
_entity_poly.type
_entity_poly.pdbx_seq_one_letter_code
_entity_poly.pdbx_strand_id
1 'polypeptide(L)'
;MRPLISDMQAITQRQRLVRMECSIFVFEKRTAEKLHKPKRKETVTEILRASVKQLERFRHPKILQIMHTVEESSETLSFATEPVIASLANILAYQVSET
;
A
#
# COMPACT_ATOMS: atom_id res chain seq x y z
N MET A 1 14.98 47.45 -25.63
CA MET A 1 13.93 46.44 -25.86
C MET A 1 14.38 45.16 -25.16
N ARG A 2 13.61 44.67 -24.16
CA ARG A 2 13.85 43.35 -23.55
C ARG A 2 13.35 42.24 -24.49
N PRO A 3 13.93 41.04 -24.40
CA PRO A 3 13.15 39.88 -23.97
C PRO A 3 13.79 39.29 -22.70
N LEU A 4 13.14 39.35 -21.55
CA LEU A 4 12.37 38.23 -20.96
C LEU A 4 12.99 36.85 -21.21
N ILE A 5 14.11 36.60 -20.53
CA ILE A 5 14.57 35.26 -20.13
C ILE A 5 13.69 34.84 -18.93
N SER A 6 12.38 34.73 -19.15
CA SER A 6 11.43 34.28 -18.15
C SER A 6 10.97 32.87 -18.51
N ASP A 7 11.25 31.95 -17.57
CA ASP A 7 10.32 30.92 -17.12
C ASP A 7 10.12 29.64 -17.92
N MET A 8 11.04 29.19 -18.78
CA MET A 8 10.71 28.00 -19.60
C MET A 8 11.59 26.76 -19.63
N GLN A 9 12.69 26.58 -18.87
CA GLN A 9 13.40 25.27 -18.89
C GLN A 9 14.06 24.81 -17.59
N ALA A 10 13.38 24.97 -16.44
CA ALA A 10 13.81 24.29 -15.21
C ALA A 10 12.67 23.59 -14.47
N ILE A 11 11.77 22.91 -15.19
CA ILE A 11 11.01 21.78 -14.63
C ILE A 11 11.59 20.51 -15.24
N THR A 12 12.85 20.23 -14.92
CA THR A 12 13.36 18.86 -15.00
C THR A 12 13.47 18.36 -13.58
N GLN A 13 12.32 18.14 -12.93
CA GLN A 13 12.20 17.12 -11.89
C GLN A 13 12.40 15.77 -12.59
N ARG A 14 13.66 15.43 -12.88
CA ARG A 14 14.06 14.04 -13.04
C ARG A 14 13.97 13.41 -11.65
N GLN A 15 12.75 13.17 -11.18
CA GLN A 15 12.57 12.00 -10.33
C GLN A 15 12.93 10.83 -11.23
N ARG A 16 14.18 10.37 -11.09
CA ARG A 16 14.57 9.04 -11.53
C ARG A 16 13.55 8.13 -10.87
N LEU A 17 12.51 7.73 -11.62
CA LEU A 17 11.59 6.69 -11.21
C LEU A 17 12.45 5.44 -11.11
N VAL A 18 13.04 5.24 -9.94
CA VAL A 18 13.56 3.94 -9.58
C VAL A 18 12.33 3.06 -9.68
N ARG A 19 12.32 2.12 -10.64
CA ARG A 19 11.34 1.05 -10.71
C ARG A 19 11.58 0.20 -9.47
N MET A 20 11.04 0.65 -8.33
CA MET A 20 11.11 -0.09 -7.09
C MET A 20 9.98 -1.11 -7.16
N GLU A 21 10.36 -2.38 -7.19
CA GLU A 21 9.39 -3.44 -7.00
C GLU A 21 8.76 -3.27 -5.61
N CYS A 22 7.46 -3.50 -5.52
CA CYS A 22 6.70 -3.39 -4.28
C CYS A 22 5.51 -4.35 -4.33
N SER A 23 4.99 -4.67 -3.15
CA SER A 23 3.72 -5.37 -3.01
C SER A 23 2.63 -4.36 -2.68
N ILE A 24 1.55 -4.38 -3.46
CA ILE A 24 0.38 -3.53 -3.26
C ILE A 24 -0.70 -4.35 -2.57
N PHE A 25 -1.18 -3.84 -1.45
CA PHE A 25 -2.31 -4.41 -0.72
C PHE A 25 -3.53 -3.56 -1.00
N VAL A 26 -4.61 -4.19 -1.47
CA VAL A 26 -5.88 -3.53 -1.77
C VAL A 26 -7.00 -4.21 -1.01
N PHE A 27 -7.73 -3.42 -0.24
CA PHE A 27 -8.95 -3.83 0.41
C PHE A 27 -10.16 -3.19 -0.27
N GLU A 28 -10.98 -4.01 -0.92
CA GLU A 28 -12.26 -3.59 -1.49
C GLU A 28 -13.34 -3.51 -0.41
N LYS A 29 -13.82 -2.30 -0.10
CA LYS A 29 -14.76 -2.08 1.02
C LYS A 29 -16.09 -2.80 0.82
N ARG A 30 -16.51 -3.04 -0.43
CA ARG A 30 -17.70 -3.83 -0.78
C ARG A 30 -17.65 -5.27 -0.25
N THR A 31 -16.45 -5.84 -0.06
CA THR A 31 -16.31 -7.18 0.51
C THR A 31 -16.79 -7.25 1.95
N ALA A 32 -16.66 -6.17 2.72
CA ALA A 32 -17.17 -6.08 4.09
C ALA A 32 -18.70 -5.84 4.17
N GLU A 33 -19.35 -5.42 3.08
CA GLU A 33 -20.82 -5.28 3.03
C GLU A 33 -21.53 -6.63 3.08
N LYS A 34 -20.86 -7.71 2.65
CA LYS A 34 -21.38 -9.09 2.75
C LYS A 34 -21.48 -9.60 4.19
N LEU A 35 -20.95 -8.85 5.15
CA LEU A 35 -21.00 -9.23 6.56
C LEU A 35 -22.35 -8.80 7.15
N HIS A 36 -23.11 -9.74 7.72
CA HIS A 36 -24.49 -9.57 8.25
C HIS A 36 -24.70 -8.52 9.38
N LYS A 37 -23.74 -7.65 9.69
CA LYS A 37 -23.87 -6.63 10.75
C LYS A 37 -23.82 -5.21 10.18
N PRO A 38 -24.76 -4.31 10.55
CA PRO A 38 -24.72 -2.91 10.14
C PRO A 38 -23.44 -2.24 10.67
N LYS A 39 -22.93 -1.24 9.92
CA LYS A 39 -21.70 -0.46 10.19
C LYS A 39 -20.37 -1.23 10.12
N ARG A 40 -20.39 -2.52 9.78
CA ARG A 40 -19.17 -3.34 9.79
C ARG A 40 -18.17 -2.93 8.72
N LYS A 41 -18.64 -2.42 7.58
CA LYS A 41 -17.79 -1.84 6.54
C LYS A 41 -16.93 -0.71 7.10
N GLU A 42 -17.56 0.25 7.77
CA GLU A 42 -16.88 1.41 8.36
C GLU A 42 -15.92 0.96 9.47
N THR A 43 -16.34 0.05 10.35
CA THR A 43 -15.47 -0.49 11.40
C THR A 43 -14.23 -1.20 10.84
N VAL A 44 -14.40 -2.07 9.84
CA VAL A 44 -13.27 -2.79 9.24
C VAL A 44 -12.33 -1.82 8.53
N THR A 45 -12.88 -0.85 7.79
CA THR A 45 -12.09 0.17 7.10
C THR A 45 -11.25 0.98 8.09
N GLU A 46 -11.84 1.41 9.21
CA GLU A 46 -11.13 2.14 10.27
C GLU A 46 -10.00 1.29 10.88
N ILE A 47 -10.29 0.04 11.24
CA ILE A 47 -9.30 -0.87 11.84
C ILE A 47 -8.12 -1.07 10.89
N LEU A 48 -8.38 -1.33 9.61
CA LEU A 48 -7.33 -1.53 8.62
C LEU A 48 -6.49 -0.26 8.46
N ARG A 49 -7.13 0.91 8.32
CA ARG A 49 -6.44 2.19 8.21
C ARG A 49 -5.55 2.48 9.41
N ALA A 50 -6.08 2.30 10.62
CA ALA A 50 -5.34 2.50 11.86
C ALA A 50 -4.15 1.52 11.97
N SER A 51 -4.35 0.27 11.55
CA SER A 51 -3.30 -0.76 11.57
C SER A 51 -2.15 -0.42 10.63
N VAL A 52 -2.42 0.08 9.42
CA VAL A 52 -1.37 0.52 8.48
C VAL A 52 -0.61 1.73 9.04
N LYS A 53 -1.33 2.73 9.57
CA LYS A 53 -0.70 3.90 10.23
C LYS A 53 0.16 3.51 11.45
N GLN A 54 -0.22 2.45 12.16
CA GLN A 54 0.59 1.92 13.24
C GLN A 54 1.83 1.20 12.69
N LEU A 55 1.69 0.43 11.62
CA LEU A 55 2.80 -0.27 10.96
C LEU A 55 3.86 0.71 10.44
N GLU A 56 3.44 1.85 9.87
CA GLU A 56 4.33 2.95 9.45
C GLU A 56 5.25 3.49 10.54
N ARG A 57 4.82 3.41 11.81
CA ARG A 57 5.59 3.90 12.96
C ARG A 57 6.65 2.90 13.41
N PHE A 58 6.51 1.62 13.09
CA PHE A 58 7.51 0.62 13.42
C PHE A 58 8.66 0.64 12.42
N ARG A 59 9.87 0.88 12.92
CA ARG A 59 11.10 0.83 12.12
C ARG A 59 12.02 -0.26 12.67
N HIS A 60 11.78 -1.49 12.23
CA HIS A 60 12.57 -2.65 12.63
C HIS A 60 12.81 -3.58 11.42
N PRO A 61 14.04 -4.11 11.21
CA PRO A 61 14.39 -4.90 10.02
C PRO A 61 13.65 -6.25 9.90
N LYS A 62 12.87 -6.65 10.90
CA LYS A 62 12.05 -7.87 10.90
C LYS A 62 10.54 -7.58 10.86
N ILE A 63 10.15 -6.34 10.65
CA ILE A 63 8.76 -5.92 10.51
C ILE A 63 8.59 -5.42 9.08
N LEU A 64 7.48 -5.81 8.44
CA LEU A 64 7.17 -5.45 7.06
C LEU A 64 7.23 -3.94 6.87
N GLN A 65 8.09 -3.48 5.96
CA GLN A 65 8.31 -2.07 5.74
C GLN A 65 7.25 -1.46 4.81
N ILE A 66 6.60 -0.37 5.26
CA ILE A 66 5.73 0.45 4.41
C ILE A 66 6.59 1.31 3.47
N MET A 67 6.32 1.20 2.17
CA MET A 67 6.97 1.99 1.10
C MET A 67 6.07 3.13 0.64
N HIS A 68 4.75 2.90 0.60
CA HIS A 68 3.75 3.92 0.31
C HIS A 68 2.64 3.87 1.35
N THR A 69 2.31 5.05 1.89
CA THR A 69 1.30 5.20 2.94
C THR A 69 -0.09 4.74 2.48
N VAL A 70 -0.99 4.58 3.44
CA VAL A 70 -2.39 4.23 3.18
C VAL A 70 -3.11 5.34 2.42
N GLU A 71 -3.67 5.00 1.27
CA GLU A 71 -4.63 5.80 0.52
C GLU A 71 -6.03 5.21 0.66
N GLU A 72 -7.02 6.08 0.81
CA GLU A 72 -8.41 5.70 0.98
C GLU A 72 -9.25 6.37 -0.10
N SER A 73 -10.00 5.58 -0.86
CA SER A 73 -11.02 6.03 -1.81
C SER A 73 -12.42 5.69 -1.29
N SER A 74 -13.47 5.99 -2.05
CA SER A 74 -14.84 5.56 -1.70
C SER A 74 -14.99 4.04 -1.71
N GLU A 75 -14.23 3.34 -2.55
CA GLU A 75 -14.41 1.91 -2.83
C GLU A 75 -13.30 1.05 -2.21
N THR A 76 -12.11 1.62 -2.03
CA THR A 76 -10.90 0.88 -1.66
C THR A 76 -10.12 1.55 -0.53
N LEU A 77 -9.32 0.74 0.15
CA LEU A 77 -8.22 1.18 1.00
C LEU A 77 -6.97 0.44 0.53
N SER A 78 -5.90 1.16 0.22
CA SER A 78 -4.68 0.57 -0.37
C SER A 78 -3.40 1.14 0.21
N PHE A 79 -2.35 0.33 0.25
CA PHE A 79 -1.00 0.74 0.66
C PHE A 79 0.04 -0.14 -0.05
N ALA A 80 1.31 0.27 -0.03
CA ALA A 80 2.40 -0.52 -0.61
C ALA A 80 3.53 -0.79 0.38
N THR A 81 4.13 -1.96 0.29
CA THR A 81 5.26 -2.39 1.12
C THR A 81 6.48 -2.74 0.27
N GLU A 82 7.57 -3.10 0.94
CA GLU A 82 8.64 -3.86 0.29
C GLU A 82 8.07 -5.12 -0.43
N PRO A 83 8.76 -5.65 -1.46
CA PRO A 83 8.33 -6.87 -2.15
C PRO A 83 8.11 -8.04 -1.19
N VAL A 84 6.93 -8.64 -1.25
CA VAL A 84 6.55 -9.85 -0.52
C VAL A 84 6.42 -11.00 -1.51
N ILE A 85 7.21 -12.06 -1.30
CA ILE A 85 7.23 -13.24 -2.18
C ILE A 85 6.12 -14.22 -1.81
N ALA A 86 5.99 -14.53 -0.51
CA ALA A 86 5.03 -15.51 0.00
C ALA A 86 4.79 -15.29 1.49
N SER A 87 3.61 -15.70 1.97
CA SER A 87 3.39 -15.91 3.41
C SER A 87 3.91 -17.29 3.83
N LEU A 88 4.15 -17.47 5.14
CA LEU A 88 4.51 -18.79 5.69
C LEU A 88 3.47 -19.87 5.32
N ALA A 89 2.18 -19.52 5.33
CA ALA A 89 1.12 -20.45 4.95
C ALA A 89 1.25 -20.92 3.50
N ASN A 90 1.63 -20.04 2.57
CA ASN A 90 1.86 -20.41 1.18
C ASN A 90 3.03 -21.39 1.03
N ILE A 91 4.12 -21.14 1.77
CA ILE A 91 5.32 -22.00 1.75
C ILE A 91 4.99 -23.40 2.29
N LEU A 92 4.28 -23.48 3.42
CA LEU A 92 3.91 -24.76 4.03
C LEU A 92 2.94 -25.54 3.14
N ALA A 93 1.97 -24.87 2.52
CA ALA A 93 1.04 -25.52 1.58
C ALA A 93 1.74 -26.10 0.35
N TYR A 94 2.77 -25.41 -0.16
CA TYR A 94 3.59 -25.90 -1.27
C TYR A 94 4.30 -27.20 -0.90
N GLN A 95 4.92 -27.26 0.28
CA GLN A 95 5.64 -28.47 0.74
C GLN A 95 4.72 -29.69 0.90
N VAL A 96 3.50 -29.49 1.41
CA VAL A 96 2.52 -30.59 1.56
C VAL A 96 2.02 -31.10 0.21
N SER A 97 2.01 -30.27 -0.84
CA SER A 97 1.58 -30.71 -2.17
C SER A 97 2.62 -31.56 -2.92
N GLU A 98 3.88 -31.55 -2.49
CA GLU A 98 4.96 -32.35 -3.08
C GLU A 98 5.17 -33.71 -2.39
N THR A 99 4.49 -33.97 -1.26
CA THR A 99 4.54 -35.24 -0.51
C THR A 99 3.30 -36.09 -0.75
#